data_AF-A0A528M6Q9-F1
#
_entry.id   AF-A0A528M6Q9-F1
#
_cell.length_a   1.000
_cell.length_b   1.000
_cell.length_c   1.000
_cell.angle_alpha   90.00
_cell.angle_beta   90.00
_cell.angle_gamma   90.00
#
_symmetry.space_group_name_H-M   'P 1'
#
loop_
_entity.id
_entity.type
_entity.pdbx_description
1 polymer ?
#
loop_
_entity_poly.entity_id
_entity_poly.type
_entity_poly.pdbx_seq_one_letter_code
_entity_poly.pdbx_strand_id
1 'polypeptide(L)'
;MAVADELRRLYVDEQKSLPQVAAAVGWPISRVRSRLIEAGVPMRARGDGVRLRRDVLGQHLKGKRRFFTKEWCQNISAARLRWSAENAVGHRVTQAGYLEFTTGPHKGRLVHDVMMEVRIGRRLMPGETVHFIDDHRQNNDPDNHELLMRADHMRLHRLKEIQSGKIRKRDRYGRFT
;
A
#
# COMPACT_ATOMS: atom_id res chain seq x y z
N MET A 1 -21.57 14.18 -53.44
CA MET A 1 -21.55 14.20 -51.96
C MET A 1 -21.89 12.81 -51.45
N ALA A 2 -21.00 11.83 -51.60
CA ALA A 2 -21.50 10.44 -51.62
C ALA A 2 -21.11 9.57 -50.44
N VAL A 3 -19.87 9.67 -49.94
CA VAL A 3 -19.35 8.69 -48.98
C VAL A 3 -18.63 9.33 -47.81
N ALA A 4 -17.74 10.30 -48.06
CA ALA A 4 -17.03 11.00 -47.00
C ALA A 4 -17.99 11.78 -46.08
N ASP A 5 -18.99 12.44 -46.67
CA ASP A 5 -20.02 13.19 -45.94
C ASP A 5 -20.88 12.25 -45.07
N GLU A 6 -21.21 11.06 -45.57
CA GLU A 6 -21.97 10.05 -44.84
C GLU A 6 -21.16 9.45 -43.68
N LEU A 7 -19.88 9.13 -43.91
CA LEU A 7 -18.99 8.66 -42.85
C LEU A 7 -18.79 9.72 -41.77
N ARG A 8 -18.66 10.99 -42.16
CA ARG A 8 -18.58 12.12 -41.23
C ARG A 8 -19.88 12.27 -40.45
N ARG A 9 -21.05 12.19 -41.09
CA ARG A 9 -22.37 12.24 -40.43
C ARG A 9 -22.49 11.15 -39.37
N LEU A 10 -22.21 9.91 -39.73
CA LEU A 10 -22.28 8.77 -38.81
C LEU A 10 -21.28 8.88 -37.65
N TYR A 11 -20.05 9.34 -37.92
CA TYR A 11 -18.99 9.42 -36.92
C TYR A 11 -19.06 10.69 -36.04
N VAL A 12 -19.24 11.87 -36.62
CA VAL A 12 -19.20 13.13 -35.88
C VAL A 12 -20.58 13.47 -35.33
N ASP A 13 -21.59 13.47 -36.19
CA ASP A 13 -22.92 14.00 -35.85
C ASP A 13 -23.73 12.98 -35.05
N GLU A 14 -23.75 11.71 -35.49
CA GLU A 14 -24.44 10.62 -34.79
C GLU A 14 -23.57 9.93 -33.72
N GLN A 15 -22.32 10.37 -33.55
CA GLN A 15 -21.36 9.87 -32.55
C GLN A 15 -21.08 8.36 -32.56
N LYS A 16 -21.45 7.62 -33.63
CA LYS A 16 -21.26 6.17 -33.73
C LYS A 16 -19.79 5.79 -33.67
N SER A 17 -19.45 4.73 -32.93
CA SER A 17 -18.08 4.19 -32.89
C SER A 17 -17.66 3.63 -34.26
N LEU A 18 -16.35 3.55 -34.54
CA LEU A 18 -15.86 2.97 -35.81
C LEU A 18 -16.44 1.57 -36.13
N PRO A 19 -16.61 0.65 -35.16
CA PRO A 19 -17.31 -0.61 -35.40
C PRO A 19 -18.78 -0.44 -35.81
N GLN A 20 -19.51 0.52 -35.22
CA GLN A 20 -20.91 0.79 -35.58
C GLN A 20 -21.02 1.43 -36.96
N VAL A 21 -20.12 2.35 -37.30
CA VAL A 21 -20.05 2.94 -38.64
C VAL A 21 -19.74 1.85 -39.67
N ALA A 22 -18.72 1.02 -39.40
CA ALA A 22 -18.34 -0.13 -40.23
C ALA A 22 -19.50 -1.10 -40.48
N ALA A 23 -20.25 -1.45 -39.43
CA ALA A 23 -21.44 -2.29 -39.55
C ALA A 23 -22.55 -1.62 -40.38
N ALA A 24 -22.76 -0.31 -40.22
CA ALA A 24 -23.80 0.43 -40.94
C ALA A 24 -23.51 0.55 -42.44
N VAL A 25 -22.24 0.73 -42.84
CA VAL A 25 -21.85 0.86 -44.25
C VAL A 25 -21.36 -0.45 -44.88
N GLY A 26 -21.26 -1.53 -44.10
CA GLY A 26 -20.76 -2.83 -44.55
C GLY A 26 -19.27 -2.87 -44.91
N TRP A 27 -18.45 -2.01 -44.30
CA TRP A 27 -17.02 -1.89 -44.62
C TRP A 27 -16.12 -2.38 -43.48
N PRO A 28 -14.89 -2.83 -43.77
CA PRO A 28 -13.89 -3.07 -42.73
C PRO A 28 -13.60 -1.79 -41.93
N ILE A 29 -13.41 -1.93 -40.62
CA ILE A 29 -13.11 -0.82 -39.70
C ILE A 29 -11.89 0.00 -40.16
N SER A 30 -10.85 -0.68 -40.65
CA SER A 30 -9.65 -0.05 -41.19
C SER A 30 -9.95 0.86 -42.38
N ARG A 31 -10.85 0.43 -43.28
CA ARG A 31 -11.27 1.22 -44.45
C ARG A 31 -12.06 2.47 -44.03
N VAL A 32 -12.98 2.34 -43.08
CA VAL A 32 -13.71 3.48 -42.52
C VAL A 32 -12.75 4.49 -41.88
N ARG A 33 -11.80 4.02 -41.07
CA ARG A 33 -10.79 4.87 -40.43
C ARG A 33 -9.95 5.62 -41.46
N SER A 34 -9.40 4.92 -42.46
CA SER A 34 -8.57 5.56 -43.49
C SER A 34 -9.34 6.62 -44.27
N ARG A 35 -10.61 6.36 -44.60
CA ARG A 35 -11.47 7.33 -45.32
C ARG A 35 -11.81 8.56 -44.48
N LEU A 36 -12.02 8.41 -43.18
CA LEU A 36 -12.21 9.55 -42.28
C LEU A 36 -10.94 10.41 -42.17
N ILE A 37 -9.76 9.79 -42.10
CA ILE A 37 -8.46 10.49 -42.07
C ILE A 37 -8.23 11.24 -43.40
N GLU A 38 -8.47 10.58 -44.54
CA GLU A 38 -8.38 11.18 -45.88
C GLU A 38 -9.32 12.38 -46.04
N ALA A 39 -10.51 12.31 -45.44
CA ALA A 39 -11.48 13.40 -45.40
C ALA A 39 -11.16 14.49 -44.35
N GLY A 40 -10.01 14.42 -43.67
CA GLY A 40 -9.60 15.40 -42.66
C GLY A 40 -10.40 15.36 -41.36
N VAL A 41 -11.14 14.29 -41.09
CA VAL A 41 -11.92 14.15 -39.85
C VAL A 41 -10.99 13.70 -38.72
N PRO A 42 -10.86 14.48 -37.62
CA PRO A 42 -10.00 14.10 -36.51
C PRO A 42 -10.53 12.86 -35.80
N MET A 43 -9.61 11.95 -35.47
CA MET A 43 -9.96 10.75 -34.70
C MET A 43 -10.21 11.11 -33.23
N ARG A 44 -11.29 10.56 -32.66
CA ARG A 44 -11.58 10.69 -31.23
C ARG A 44 -10.44 10.12 -30.39
N ALA A 45 -10.17 10.76 -29.26
CA ALA A 45 -9.27 10.20 -28.26
C ALA A 45 -9.88 8.95 -27.63
N ARG A 46 -9.02 8.06 -27.12
CA ARG A 46 -9.44 6.81 -26.47
C ARG A 46 -10.47 7.05 -25.35
N GLY A 47 -10.29 8.10 -24.55
CA GLY A 47 -11.21 8.46 -23.47
C GLY A 47 -12.62 8.82 -23.95
N ASP A 48 -12.73 9.52 -25.08
CA ASP A 48 -14.02 9.94 -25.63
C ASP A 48 -14.81 8.76 -26.18
N GLY A 49 -14.11 7.80 -26.81
CA GLY A 49 -14.72 6.53 -27.23
C GLY A 49 -15.29 5.72 -26.06
N VAL A 50 -14.64 5.73 -24.89
CA VAL A 50 -15.14 5.04 -23.69
C VAL A 50 -16.36 5.75 -23.10
N ARG A 51 -16.36 7.10 -23.08
CA ARG A 51 -17.50 7.90 -22.57
C ARG A 51 -18.76 7.72 -23.42
N LEU A 52 -18.62 7.66 -24.74
CA LEU A 52 -19.73 7.45 -25.67
C LEU A 52 -20.37 6.07 -25.54
N ARG A 53 -19.61 5.06 -25.09
CA ARG A 53 -20.10 3.69 -24.86
C ARG A 53 -20.65 3.46 -23.45
N ARG A 54 -20.97 4.52 -22.70
CA ARG A 54 -21.46 4.39 -21.32
C ARG A 54 -22.75 3.58 -21.22
N ASP A 55 -23.57 3.61 -22.25
CA ASP A 55 -24.76 2.77 -22.44
C ASP A 55 -24.40 1.28 -22.52
N VAL A 56 -23.40 0.91 -23.33
CA VAL A 56 -22.95 -0.48 -23.58
C VAL A 56 -21.98 -1.02 -22.52
N LEU A 57 -21.42 -0.18 -21.64
CA LEU A 57 -20.60 -0.65 -20.53
C LEU A 57 -21.44 -1.61 -19.65
N GLY A 58 -20.93 -2.84 -19.49
CA GLY A 58 -21.58 -3.86 -18.68
C GLY A 58 -21.88 -3.34 -17.27
N GLN A 59 -22.99 -3.78 -16.68
CA GLN A 59 -23.44 -3.28 -15.36
C GLN A 59 -22.34 -3.38 -14.28
N HIS A 60 -21.44 -4.35 -14.38
CA HIS A 60 -20.30 -4.53 -13.48
C HIS A 60 -19.24 -3.41 -13.57
N LEU A 61 -19.12 -2.73 -14.72
CA LEU A 61 -18.16 -1.63 -14.95
C LEU A 61 -18.73 -0.26 -14.57
N LYS A 62 -20.04 -0.14 -14.32
CA LYS A 62 -20.71 1.14 -14.06
C LYS A 62 -20.50 1.70 -12.66
N GLY A 63 -19.85 0.95 -11.75
CA GLY A 63 -19.58 1.35 -10.37
C GLY A 63 -20.88 1.62 -9.59
N LYS A 64 -21.21 0.78 -8.59
CA LYS A 64 -22.41 1.02 -7.79
C LYS A 64 -22.15 2.15 -6.79
N ARG A 65 -22.90 3.25 -6.88
CA ARG A 65 -22.89 4.30 -5.86
C ARG A 65 -23.52 3.72 -4.60
N ARG A 66 -22.72 3.52 -3.54
CA ARG A 66 -23.18 3.01 -2.25
C ARG A 66 -23.48 4.19 -1.33
N PHE A 67 -24.61 4.14 -0.63
CA PHE A 67 -24.91 5.05 0.46
C PHE A 67 -24.62 4.34 1.78
N PHE A 68 -23.63 4.82 2.53
CA PHE A 68 -23.25 4.22 3.80
C PHE A 68 -24.06 4.86 4.92
N THR A 69 -24.99 4.11 5.51
CA THR A 69 -25.66 4.53 6.74
C THR A 69 -24.68 4.46 7.91
N LYS A 70 -24.90 5.26 8.95
CA LYS A 70 -24.10 5.23 10.17
C LYS A 70 -24.11 3.84 10.82
N GLU A 71 -25.29 3.21 10.87
CA GLU A 71 -25.47 1.85 11.38
C GLU A 71 -24.65 0.84 10.58
N TRP A 72 -24.63 0.94 9.24
CA TRP A 72 -23.83 0.03 8.43
C TRP A 72 -22.33 0.19 8.70
N CYS A 73 -21.82 1.43 8.79
CA CYS A 73 -20.44 1.68 9.18
C CYS A 73 -20.11 1.10 10.57
N GLN A 74 -21.03 1.25 11.54
CA GLN A 74 -20.89 0.68 12.87
C GLN A 74 -20.87 -0.86 12.83
N ASN A 75 -21.74 -1.48 12.03
CA ASN A 75 -21.79 -2.93 11.88
C ASN A 75 -20.51 -3.49 11.25
N ILE A 76 -19.94 -2.83 10.24
CA ILE A 76 -18.63 -3.20 9.66
C ILE A 76 -17.54 -3.10 10.72
N SER A 77 -17.50 -1.98 11.46
CA SER A 77 -16.50 -1.76 12.52
C SER A 77 -16.61 -2.83 13.61
N ALA A 78 -17.81 -3.07 14.12
CA ALA A 78 -18.08 -4.07 15.14
C ALA A 78 -17.75 -5.50 14.66
N ALA A 79 -18.09 -5.85 13.42
CA ALA A 79 -17.71 -7.13 12.84
C ALA A 79 -16.18 -7.29 12.75
N ARG A 80 -15.46 -6.23 12.36
CA ARG A 80 -14.00 -6.25 12.29
C ARG A 80 -13.35 -6.39 13.67
N LEU A 81 -13.91 -5.73 14.69
CA LEU A 81 -13.47 -5.86 16.08
C LEU A 81 -13.70 -7.27 16.62
N ARG A 82 -14.90 -7.85 16.41
CA ARG A 82 -15.20 -9.23 16.80
C ARG A 82 -14.24 -10.23 16.17
N TRP A 83 -14.07 -10.16 14.86
CA TRP A 83 -13.11 -11.01 14.14
C TRP A 83 -11.69 -10.85 14.69
N SER A 84 -11.27 -9.61 14.96
CA SER A 84 -9.94 -9.35 15.52
C SER A 84 -9.76 -9.88 16.95
N ALA A 85 -10.82 -9.92 17.77
CA ALA A 85 -10.73 -10.48 19.12
C ALA A 85 -10.53 -12.00 19.08
N GLU A 86 -11.15 -12.68 18.11
CA GLU A 86 -11.10 -14.14 17.98
C GLU A 86 -9.88 -14.64 17.20
N ASN A 87 -9.43 -13.91 16.17
CA ASN A 87 -8.49 -14.43 15.16
C ASN A 87 -7.12 -13.72 15.14
N ALA A 88 -6.94 -12.63 15.88
CA ALA A 88 -5.67 -11.91 15.81
C ALA A 88 -4.58 -12.62 16.62
N VAL A 89 -3.42 -12.84 15.99
CA VAL A 89 -2.18 -13.33 16.62
C VAL A 89 -1.69 -12.40 17.74
N GLY A 90 -2.07 -11.12 17.68
CA GLY A 90 -1.76 -10.10 18.70
C GLY A 90 -0.36 -9.50 18.60
N HIS A 91 0.55 -10.13 17.83
CA HIS A 91 1.89 -9.62 17.58
C HIS A 91 2.35 -9.88 16.14
N ARG A 92 3.39 -9.16 15.69
CA ARG A 92 4.11 -9.41 14.44
C ARG A 92 5.61 -9.21 14.64
N VAL A 93 6.42 -9.86 13.82
CA VAL A 93 7.86 -9.59 13.72
C VAL A 93 8.08 -8.42 12.77
N THR A 94 8.81 -7.40 13.22
CA THR A 94 9.19 -6.23 12.42
C THR A 94 10.33 -6.59 11.45
N GLN A 95 10.59 -5.73 10.45
CA GLN A 95 11.74 -5.89 9.56
C GLN A 95 13.09 -5.90 10.32
N ALA A 96 13.15 -5.24 11.48
CA ALA A 96 14.31 -5.24 12.36
C ALA A 96 14.37 -6.46 13.31
N GLY A 97 13.44 -7.41 13.21
CA GLY A 97 13.43 -8.66 13.98
C GLY A 97 12.79 -8.59 15.37
N TYR A 98 12.24 -7.44 15.78
CA TYR A 98 11.54 -7.30 17.08
C TYR A 98 10.07 -7.69 16.99
N LEU A 99 9.50 -8.16 18.10
CA LEU A 99 8.06 -8.34 18.23
C LEU A 99 7.35 -7.01 18.53
N GLU A 100 6.25 -6.76 17.83
CA GLU A 100 5.38 -5.58 18.00
C GLU A 100 3.93 -6.02 18.17
N PHE A 101 3.22 -5.40 19.11
CA PHE A 101 1.78 -5.63 19.31
C PHE A 101 0.97 -5.13 18.11
N THR A 102 0.09 -5.98 17.58
CA THR A 102 -0.79 -5.63 16.43
C THR A 102 -2.22 -5.29 16.85
N THR A 103 -2.58 -5.60 18.09
CA THR A 103 -3.91 -5.39 18.68
C THR A 103 -3.81 -4.90 20.12
N GLY A 104 -4.95 -4.53 20.71
CA GLY A 104 -5.03 -4.14 22.11
C GLY A 104 -4.46 -2.74 22.41
N PRO A 105 -4.30 -2.40 23.71
CA PRO A 105 -3.93 -1.07 24.17
C PRO A 105 -2.48 -0.68 23.83
N HIS A 106 -1.63 -1.67 23.55
CA HIS A 106 -0.21 -1.45 23.20
C HIS A 106 0.06 -1.57 21.71
N LYS A 107 -0.98 -1.59 20.87
CA LYS A 107 -0.85 -1.70 19.41
C LYS A 107 0.17 -0.70 18.85
N GLY A 108 1.10 -1.20 18.04
CA GLY A 108 2.19 -0.44 17.43
C GLY A 108 3.41 -0.22 18.33
N ARG A 109 3.45 -0.86 19.51
CA ARG A 109 4.61 -0.81 20.41
C ARG A 109 5.35 -2.13 20.43
N LEU A 110 6.65 -2.04 20.66
CA LEU A 110 7.54 -3.19 20.81
C LEU A 110 7.25 -3.92 22.12
N VAL A 111 7.26 -5.25 22.07
CA VAL A 111 6.92 -6.11 23.21
C VAL A 111 7.91 -5.93 24.35
N HIS A 112 9.21 -5.92 24.06
CA HIS A 112 10.27 -5.74 25.07
C HIS A 112 10.16 -4.40 25.81
N ASP A 113 9.82 -3.30 25.12
CA ASP A 113 9.65 -1.99 25.76
C ASP A 113 8.48 -2.04 26.74
N VAL A 114 7.33 -2.57 26.31
CA VAL A 114 6.14 -2.70 27.17
C VAL A 114 6.44 -3.59 28.38
N MET A 115 7.12 -4.72 28.18
CA MET A 115 7.47 -5.63 29.28
C MET A 115 8.43 -4.99 30.27
N MET A 116 9.42 -4.22 29.80
CA MET A 116 10.30 -3.47 30.69
C MET A 116 9.54 -2.37 31.45
N GLU A 117 8.64 -1.64 30.79
CA GLU A 117 7.80 -0.62 31.45
C GLU A 117 6.93 -1.21 32.58
N VAL A 118 6.36 -2.39 32.33
CA VAL A 118 5.57 -3.12 33.34
C VAL A 118 6.49 -3.55 34.50
N ARG A 119 7.69 -4.05 34.22
CA ARG A 119 8.68 -4.45 35.24
C ARG A 119 9.11 -3.29 36.14
N ILE A 120 9.38 -2.12 35.56
CA ILE A 120 9.83 -0.93 36.32
C ILE A 120 8.67 -0.10 36.89
N GLY A 121 7.43 -0.41 36.53
CA GLY A 121 6.24 0.29 37.01
C GLY A 121 6.06 1.70 36.44
N ARG A 122 6.75 2.07 35.36
CA ARG A 122 6.66 3.38 34.70
C ARG A 122 6.99 3.29 33.22
N ARG A 123 6.71 4.36 32.46
CA ARG A 123 7.15 4.50 31.07
C ARG A 123 8.68 4.62 30.98
N LEU A 124 9.24 4.17 29.85
CA LEU A 124 10.64 4.44 29.52
C LEU A 124 10.84 5.95 29.33
N MET A 125 11.88 6.48 29.94
CA MET A 125 12.28 7.88 29.80
C MET A 125 13.01 8.12 28.47
N PRO A 126 13.04 9.37 27.98
CA PRO A 126 13.86 9.72 26.83
C PRO A 126 15.32 9.31 27.05
N GLY A 127 15.85 8.49 26.14
CA GLY A 127 17.23 8.02 26.19
C GLY A 127 17.40 6.63 26.82
N GLU A 128 16.41 6.12 27.54
CA GLU A 128 16.38 4.72 27.97
C GLU A 128 16.11 3.79 26.78
N THR A 129 16.75 2.62 26.78
CA THR A 129 16.56 1.57 25.77
C THR A 129 16.69 0.21 26.43
N VAL A 130 15.95 -0.76 25.92
CA VAL A 130 16.04 -2.16 26.37
C VAL A 130 17.11 -2.87 25.54
N HIS A 131 18.00 -3.59 26.21
CA HIS A 131 19.02 -4.47 25.62
C HIS A 131 18.62 -5.93 25.82
N PHE A 132 18.83 -6.76 24.81
CA PHE A 132 18.69 -8.21 24.89
C PHE A 132 20.03 -8.82 25.30
N ILE A 133 20.07 -9.53 26.42
CA ILE A 133 21.31 -10.11 26.96
C ILE A 133 21.82 -11.22 26.02
N ASP A 134 20.92 -12.06 25.52
CA ASP A 134 21.19 -13.20 24.64
C ASP A 134 21.29 -12.86 23.13
N ASP A 135 21.13 -11.59 22.75
CA ASP A 135 21.07 -11.10 21.36
C ASP A 135 19.92 -11.71 20.51
N HIS A 136 18.94 -12.38 21.13
CA HIS A 136 17.77 -12.95 20.48
C HIS A 136 16.54 -12.04 20.65
N ARG A 137 16.28 -11.20 19.65
CA ARG A 137 15.23 -10.14 19.66
C ARG A 137 13.78 -10.60 19.84
N GLN A 138 13.52 -11.90 19.74
CA GLN A 138 12.20 -12.49 19.95
C GLN A 138 12.08 -13.18 21.34
N ASN A 139 13.19 -13.32 22.08
CA ASN A 139 13.16 -13.83 23.45
C ASN A 139 12.81 -12.66 24.38
N ASN A 140 11.53 -12.52 24.69
CA ASN A 140 11.00 -11.43 25.50
C ASN A 140 10.81 -11.85 26.98
N ASP A 141 11.56 -12.83 27.46
CA ASP A 141 11.60 -13.10 28.90
C ASP A 141 12.05 -11.82 29.65
N PRO A 142 11.34 -11.37 30.70
CA PRO A 142 11.71 -10.18 31.45
C PRO A 142 13.18 -10.17 31.91
N ASP A 143 13.75 -11.33 32.25
CA ASP A 143 15.14 -11.46 32.73
C ASP A 143 16.18 -11.49 31.61
N ASN A 144 15.75 -11.63 30.35
CA ASN A 144 16.61 -11.42 29.18
C ASN A 144 16.78 -9.94 28.81
N HIS A 145 16.13 -9.04 29.54
CA HIS A 145 16.15 -7.62 29.26
C HIS A 145 16.96 -6.84 30.28
N GLU A 146 17.84 -5.96 29.79
CA GLU A 146 18.55 -4.98 30.61
C GLU A 146 18.15 -3.57 30.19
N LEU A 147 17.87 -2.70 31.15
CA LEU A 147 17.55 -1.29 30.90
C LEU A 147 18.85 -0.47 30.91
N LEU A 148 19.17 0.14 29.78
CA LEU A 148 20.39 0.95 29.63
C LEU A 148 20.05 2.33 29.08
N MET A 149 20.95 3.28 29.30
CA MET A 149 20.95 4.51 28.51
C MET A 149 21.44 4.19 27.09
N ARG A 150 20.93 4.93 26.09
CA ARG A 150 21.32 4.75 24.68
C ARG A 150 22.83 4.83 24.48
N ALA A 151 23.51 5.73 25.21
CA ALA A 151 24.97 5.85 25.16
C ALA A 151 25.67 4.58 25.68
N ASP A 152 25.20 4.02 26.78
CA ASP A 152 25.73 2.77 27.36
C ASP A 152 25.44 1.56 26.48
N HIS A 153 24.25 1.48 25.91
CA HIS A 153 23.90 0.41 24.97
C HIS A 153 24.85 0.41 23.76
N MET A 154 25.13 1.59 23.18
CA MET A 154 26.11 1.70 22.08
C MET A 154 27.53 1.36 22.52
N ARG A 155 27.93 1.76 23.74
CA ARG A 155 29.23 1.41 24.32
C ARG A 155 29.36 -0.10 24.52
N LEU A 156 28.33 -0.75 25.05
CA LEU A 156 28.28 -2.20 25.26
C LEU A 156 28.42 -2.96 23.95
N HIS A 157 27.65 -2.58 22.92
CA HIS A 157 27.79 -3.17 21.58
C HIS A 157 29.19 -2.98 21.00
N ARG A 158 29.80 -1.80 21.21
CA ARG A 158 31.17 -1.56 20.76
C ARG A 158 32.18 -2.45 21.47
N LEU A 159 32.04 -2.64 22.78
CA LEU A 159 32.91 -3.53 23.55
C LEU A 159 32.75 -4.99 23.09
N LYS A 160 31.51 -5.44 22.88
CA LYS A 160 31.21 -6.78 22.34
C LYS A 160 31.85 -6.99 20.96
N GLU A 161 31.75 -6.02 20.05
CA GLU A 161 32.40 -6.10 18.73
C GLU A 161 33.94 -6.18 18.83
N ILE A 162 34.55 -5.42 19.73
CA ILE A 162 36.01 -5.48 19.95
C ILE A 162 36.40 -6.86 20.49
N GLN A 163 35.64 -7.38 21.46
CA GLN A 163 35.88 -8.69 22.04
C GLN A 163 35.71 -9.81 21.02
N SER A 164 34.76 -9.68 20.08
CA SER A 164 34.57 -10.61 18.97
C SER A 164 35.63 -10.46 17.86
N GLY A 165 36.63 -9.59 18.03
CA GLY A 165 37.69 -9.35 17.05
C GLY A 165 37.26 -8.54 15.82
N LYS A 166 36.07 -7.92 15.84
CA LYS A 166 35.55 -7.17 14.69
C LYS A 166 36.22 -5.79 14.61
N ILE A 167 37.11 -5.64 13.64
CA ILE A 167 37.81 -4.38 13.38
C ILE A 167 36.97 -3.53 12.41
N ARG A 168 36.46 -2.39 12.88
CA ARG A 168 35.84 -1.39 11.98
C ARG A 168 36.92 -0.61 11.26
N LYS A 169 36.95 -0.70 9.93
CA LYS A 169 37.87 0.10 9.12
C LYS A 169 37.34 1.52 9.02
N ARG A 170 38.26 2.47 8.81
CA ARG A 170 37.92 3.86 8.53
C ARG A 170 38.35 4.18 7.11
N ASP A 171 37.55 4.98 6.42
CA ASP A 171 37.93 5.55 5.14
C ASP A 171 38.99 6.65 5.31
N ARG A 172 39.46 7.19 4.18
CA ARG A 172 40.42 8.31 4.14
C ARG A 172 39.92 9.59 4.82
N TYR A 173 38.64 9.69 5.15
CA TYR A 173 38.01 10.82 5.83
C TYR A 173 37.70 10.52 7.31
N GLY A 174 38.15 9.37 7.83
CA GLY A 174 37.93 8.95 9.20
C GLY A 174 36.53 8.41 9.50
N ARG A 175 35.66 8.21 8.50
CA ARG A 175 34.32 7.63 8.65
C ARG A 175 34.42 6.11 8.74
N PHE A 176 33.61 5.49 9.59
CA PHE A 176 33.56 4.03 9.65
C PHE A 176 32.95 3.47 8.37
N THR A 177 33.62 2.48 7.77
CA THR A 177 33.18 1.72 6.60
C THR A 177 32.94 0.26 6.92
#